data_AF-A0A5C3N8N9-F1
#
_entry.id   AF-A0A5C3N8N9-F1
#
_cell.length_a   1.000
_cell.length_b   1.000
_cell.length_c   1.000
_cell.angle_alpha   90.00
_cell.angle_beta   90.00
_cell.angle_gamma   90.00
#
_symmetry.space_group_name_H-M   'P 1'
#
loop_
_entity.id
_entity.type
_entity.pdbx_description
1 polymer ?
#
loop_
_entity_poly.entity_id
_entity_poly.type
_entity_poly.pdbx_seq_one_letter_code
_entity_poly.pdbx_strand_id
1 'polypeptide(L)'
;MCNLETLVAQSFTIDFFDTDVDHSEGTKYGCGHYVVTKKVRKIDCGNQYCIHSVKHANPCPNCQCDRYYGPDAKETVTKTTSDYCTECHYWYRGAGKR
;
A
#
# COMPACT_ATOMS: atom_id res chain seq x y z
N MET A 1 22.96 17.38 9.01
CA MET A 1 23.60 16.17 8.44
C MET A 1 23.06 15.00 9.23
N CYS A 2 22.17 14.18 8.65
CA CYS A 2 21.71 12.95 9.30
C CYS A 2 22.37 11.79 8.58
N ASN A 3 23.33 11.18 9.25
CA ASN A 3 24.16 10.10 8.74
C ASN A 3 23.30 8.91 8.32
N LEU A 4 23.49 8.47 7.07
CA LEU A 4 23.30 7.09 6.68
C LEU A 4 24.37 6.29 7.41
N GLU A 5 23.99 5.43 8.37
CA GLU A 5 24.68 4.16 8.69
C GLU A 5 24.17 3.60 10.03
N THR A 6 23.03 2.90 9.99
CA THR A 6 22.79 1.75 10.87
C THR A 6 21.77 0.82 10.23
N LEU A 7 22.18 0.19 9.12
CA LEU A 7 21.56 -1.05 8.66
C LEU A 7 22.18 -2.19 9.47
N VAL A 8 21.35 -2.98 10.15
CA VAL A 8 21.32 -4.45 10.10
C VAL A 8 20.63 -5.00 11.36
N ALA A 9 19.55 -5.75 11.10
CA ALA A 9 19.01 -6.86 11.89
C ALA A 9 18.38 -6.58 13.26
N GLN A 10 17.08 -6.23 13.25
CA GLN A 10 16.14 -6.86 14.18
C GLN A 10 14.90 -7.27 13.37
N SER A 11 14.73 -8.59 13.22
CA SER A 11 13.51 -9.32 12.85
C SER A 11 12.55 -8.66 11.84
N PHE A 12 12.50 -9.22 10.63
CA PHE A 12 11.35 -9.15 9.72
C PHE A 12 10.13 -9.84 10.34
N THR A 13 9.56 -9.26 11.39
CA THR A 13 8.12 -9.15 11.50
C THR A 13 7.88 -7.68 11.18
N ILE A 14 7.49 -7.38 9.94
CA ILE A 14 6.74 -6.14 9.72
C ILE A 14 5.50 -6.38 10.56
N ASP A 15 5.50 -5.92 11.81
CA ASP A 15 4.32 -5.96 12.63
C ASP A 15 3.35 -5.03 11.89
N PHE A 16 2.42 -5.67 11.18
CA PHE A 16 1.41 -5.07 10.30
C PHE A 16 0.53 -4.01 11.00
N PHE A 17 0.78 -3.77 12.29
CA PHE A 17 -0.01 -2.98 13.21
C PHE A 17 0.50 -1.56 13.43
N ASP A 18 1.69 -1.19 12.96
CA ASP A 18 2.27 0.12 13.31
C ASP A 18 1.94 1.26 12.36
N THR A 19 1.44 0.95 11.16
CA THR A 19 1.08 1.95 10.14
C THR A 19 -0.37 1.82 9.75
N ASP A 20 -0.99 2.93 9.39
CA ASP A 20 -2.36 2.88 8.89
C ASP A 20 -2.42 2.09 7.59
N VAL A 21 -3.42 1.23 7.50
CA VAL A 21 -3.59 0.32 6.38
C VAL A 21 -4.86 0.65 5.61
N ASP A 22 -4.78 0.65 4.28
CA ASP A 22 -5.94 0.86 3.43
C ASP A 22 -6.66 -0.44 3.08
N HIS A 23 -7.96 -0.32 2.87
CA HIS A 23 -8.76 -1.30 2.18
C HIS A 23 -9.03 -0.82 0.77
N SER A 24 -8.56 -1.57 -0.21
CA SER A 24 -8.71 -1.24 -1.62
C SER A 24 -9.76 -2.11 -2.29
N GLU A 25 -10.53 -1.50 -3.19
CA GLU A 25 -11.41 -2.19 -4.12
C GLU A 25 -10.91 -1.99 -5.55
N GLY A 26 -11.00 -3.05 -6.36
CA GLY A 26 -10.33 -3.05 -7.65
C GLY A 26 -10.80 -4.13 -8.61
N THR A 27 -10.26 -4.07 -9.81
CA THR A 27 -10.56 -5.02 -10.90
C THR A 27 -9.41 -5.99 -11.06
N LYS A 28 -9.73 -7.29 -11.09
CA LYS A 28 -8.78 -8.35 -11.44
C LYS A 28 -8.87 -8.64 -12.93
N TYR A 29 -7.78 -8.44 -13.64
CA TYR A 29 -7.68 -8.66 -15.08
C TYR A 29 -7.30 -10.10 -15.40
N GLY A 30 -7.55 -10.52 -16.64
CA GLY A 30 -7.28 -11.88 -17.12
C GLY A 30 -5.79 -12.21 -17.16
N CYS A 31 -4.93 -11.18 -17.20
CA CYS A 31 -3.48 -11.32 -17.03
C CYS A 31 -3.04 -11.64 -15.59
N GLY A 32 -3.97 -11.67 -14.63
CA GLY A 32 -3.69 -11.91 -13.22
C GLY A 32 -3.40 -10.64 -12.41
N HIS A 33 -3.22 -9.48 -13.05
CA HIS A 33 -2.99 -8.21 -12.35
C HIS A 33 -4.27 -7.68 -11.70
N TYR A 34 -4.14 -7.28 -10.44
CA TYR A 34 -5.15 -6.53 -9.71
C TYR A 34 -4.83 -5.04 -9.80
N VAL A 35 -5.80 -4.25 -10.27
CA VAL A 35 -5.68 -2.80 -10.34
C VAL A 35 -6.69 -2.19 -9.38
N VAL A 36 -6.18 -1.45 -8.40
CA VAL A 36 -6.98 -0.70 -7.44
C VAL A 36 -7.72 0.40 -8.19
N THR A 37 -9.05 0.35 -8.16
CA THR A 37 -9.89 1.40 -8.74
C THR A 37 -10.29 2.43 -7.70
N LYS A 38 -10.37 2.02 -6.42
CA LYS A 38 -10.73 2.92 -5.32
C LYS A 38 -10.20 2.41 -3.99
N LYS A 39 -9.81 3.34 -3.12
CA LYS A 39 -9.54 3.07 -1.70
C LYS A 39 -10.82 3.31 -0.92
N VAL A 40 -11.32 2.28 -0.25
CA VAL A 40 -12.66 2.25 0.38
C VAL A 40 -12.61 2.88 1.77
N ARG A 41 -11.68 2.42 2.59
CA ARG A 41 -11.53 2.89 3.96
C ARG A 41 -10.10 2.70 4.41
N LYS A 42 -9.68 3.62 5.24
CA LYS A 42 -8.44 3.54 5.99
C LYS A 42 -8.72 2.91 7.35
N ILE A 43 -7.86 2.00 7.78
CA ILE A 43 -7.86 1.40 9.11
C ILE A 43 -6.85 2.17 9.95
N ASP A 44 -7.33 2.71 11.07
CA ASP A 44 -6.49 3.37 12.05
C ASP A 44 -5.65 2.32 12.81
N CYS A 45 -4.32 2.47 12.79
CA CYS A 45 -3.39 1.66 13.56
C CYS A 45 -3.42 2.01 15.06
N GLY A 46 -3.94 3.19 15.42
CA GLY A 46 -4.05 3.63 16.80
C GLY A 46 -2.69 3.87 17.47
N ASN A 47 -1.63 4.07 16.68
CA ASN A 47 -0.28 4.39 17.14
C ASN A 47 -0.11 5.91 17.25
N GLN A 48 0.53 6.40 18.31
CA GLN A 48 0.85 7.83 18.47
C GLN A 48 2.00 8.28 17.55
N TYR A 49 2.79 7.33 17.04
CA TYR A 49 3.93 7.58 16.15
C TYR A 49 3.56 7.52 14.66
N CYS A 50 2.31 7.22 14.30
CA CYS A 50 1.85 7.26 12.91
C CYS A 50 1.15 8.60 12.64
N ILE A 51 1.63 9.41 11.68
CA ILE A 51 1.04 10.73 11.41
C ILE A 51 -0.43 10.67 10.98
N HIS A 52 -0.80 9.52 10.41
CA HIS A 52 -2.10 9.27 9.85
C HIS A 52 -3.09 8.84 10.96
N SER A 53 -2.60 8.39 12.12
CA SER A 53 -3.44 7.84 13.18
C SER A 53 -4.21 8.91 13.96
N VAL A 54 -5.41 8.57 14.42
CA VAL A 54 -6.26 9.44 15.26
C VAL A 54 -5.58 9.75 16.60
N LYS A 55 -4.69 8.87 17.10
CA LYS A 55 -3.96 9.09 18.35
C LYS A 55 -2.73 9.98 18.21
N HIS A 56 -2.39 10.39 16.99
CA HIS A 56 -1.24 11.25 16.76
C HIS A 56 -1.52 12.68 17.21
N ALA A 57 -0.67 13.19 18.12
CA ALA A 57 -0.78 14.54 18.63
C ALA A 57 -0.43 15.57 17.52
N ASN A 58 -1.32 16.54 17.29
CA ASN A 58 -1.06 17.66 16.41
C ASN A 58 -1.21 18.98 17.18
N PRO A 59 -0.14 19.76 17.41
CA PRO A 59 1.19 19.70 16.79
C PRO A 59 2.09 18.58 17.34
N CYS A 60 2.85 17.93 16.46
CA CYS A 60 3.76 16.85 16.83
C CYS A 60 5.08 17.41 17.37
N PRO A 61 5.46 17.10 18.63
CA PRO A 61 6.69 17.64 19.23
C PRO A 61 7.96 17.05 18.61
N ASN A 62 7.91 15.83 18.04
CA ASN A 62 9.04 15.16 17.39
C ASN A 62 8.59 14.52 16.06
N CYS A 63 8.95 15.12 14.92
CA CYS A 63 8.56 14.67 13.57
C CYS A 63 9.21 13.34 13.08
N GLN A 64 9.53 12.42 13.98
CA GLN A 64 10.02 11.07 13.65
C GLN A 64 8.88 10.07 13.45
N CYS A 65 7.70 10.56 13.07
CA CYS A 65 6.52 9.75 12.84
C CYS A 65 6.56 9.03 11.49
N ASP A 66 5.93 7.86 11.42
CA ASP A 66 5.72 7.12 10.19
C ASP A 66 4.77 7.89 9.29
N ARG A 67 5.21 8.10 8.04
CA ARG A 67 4.50 8.89 7.02
C ARG A 67 3.88 8.04 5.94
N TYR A 68 4.22 6.76 5.92
CA TYR A 68 3.77 5.82 4.89
C TYR A 68 2.63 4.99 5.42
N TYR A 69 1.69 4.68 4.53
CA TYR A 69 0.68 3.67 4.78
C TYR A 69 1.33 2.29 4.72
N GLY A 70 0.82 1.37 5.53
CA GLY A 70 1.17 -0.04 5.45
C GLY A 70 0.61 -0.69 4.16
N PRO A 71 1.04 -1.91 3.85
CA PRO A 71 0.43 -2.70 2.77
C PRO A 71 -1.07 -2.89 3.00
N ASP A 72 -1.88 -2.90 1.93
CA ASP A 72 -3.34 -3.04 2.02
C ASP A 72 -3.76 -4.29 2.83
N ALA A 73 -4.65 -4.12 3.82
CA ALA A 73 -5.09 -5.19 4.71
C ALA A 73 -6.04 -6.16 4.01
N LYS A 74 -6.79 -5.62 3.05
CA LYS A 74 -7.75 -6.38 2.27
C LYS A 74 -7.93 -5.72 0.92
N GLU A 75 -7.81 -6.56 -0.09
CA GLU A 75 -8.16 -6.27 -1.47
C GLU A 75 -9.53 -6.88 -1.75
N THR A 76 -10.47 -6.07 -2.22
CA THR A 76 -11.81 -6.54 -2.62
C THR A 76 -11.92 -6.48 -4.14
N VAL A 77 -11.95 -7.64 -4.78
CA VAL A 77 -12.17 -7.75 -6.22
C VAL A 77 -13.65 -7.49 -6.51
N THR A 78 -13.95 -6.30 -7.03
CA THR A 78 -15.32 -5.89 -7.38
C THR A 78 -15.71 -6.33 -8.78
N LYS A 79 -14.71 -6.48 -9.67
CA LYS A 79 -14.90 -6.92 -11.04
C LYS A 79 -13.75 -7.84 -11.44
N THR A 80 -14.09 -8.93 -12.12
CA THR A 80 -13.11 -9.77 -12.80
C THR A 80 -13.35 -9.65 -14.29
N THR A 81 -12.31 -9.39 -15.06
CA THR A 81 -12.38 -9.31 -16.52
C THR A 81 -11.44 -10.32 -17.16
N SER A 82 -11.81 -10.86 -18.31
CA SER A 82 -10.90 -11.67 -19.16
C SER A 82 -9.93 -10.81 -19.95
N ASP A 83 -10.13 -9.49 -19.96
CA ASP A 83 -9.28 -8.54 -20.66
C ASP A 83 -7.94 -8.37 -19.96
N TYR A 84 -6.94 -7.93 -20.73
CA TYR A 84 -5.62 -7.59 -20.21
C TYR A 84 -5.64 -6.19 -19.60
N CYS A 85 -4.89 -5.97 -18.51
CA CYS A 85 -4.67 -4.61 -18.02
C CYS A 85 -3.93 -3.78 -19.07
N THR A 86 -3.98 -2.46 -18.98
CA THR A 86 -3.34 -1.53 -19.94
C THR A 86 -1.86 -1.82 -20.15
N GLU A 87 -1.15 -2.19 -19.10
CA GLU A 87 0.28 -2.54 -19.14
C GLU A 87 0.53 -3.85 -19.88
N CYS A 88 -0.26 -4.89 -19.57
CA CYS A 88 -0.14 -6.19 -20.23
C CYS A 88 -0.70 -6.18 -21.66
N HIS A 89 -1.65 -5.29 -21.96
CA HIS A 89 -2.27 -5.22 -23.27
C HIS A 89 -1.23 -4.98 -24.36
N TYR A 90 -0.23 -4.12 -24.10
CA TYR A 90 0.86 -3.86 -25.04
C TYR A 90 1.67 -5.12 -25.38
N TRP A 91 1.99 -5.93 -24.38
CA TRP A 91 2.85 -7.11 -24.53
C TRP A 91 2.11 -8.32 -25.12
N TYR A 92 0.84 -8.53 -24.77
CA TYR A 92 0.09 -9.71 -25.19
C TYR A 92 -0.80 -9.49 -26.43
N ARG A 93 -1.26 -8.25 -26.67
CA ARG A 93 -2.13 -7.90 -27.81
C ARG A 93 -1.65 -6.70 -28.65
N GLY A 94 -0.64 -5.97 -28.20
CA GLY A 94 -0.10 -4.80 -28.89
C GLY A 94 1.14 -5.11 -29.74
N ALA A 95 1.82 -4.05 -30.18
CA ALA A 95 3.00 -4.11 -31.05
C ALA A 95 4.24 -4.78 -30.40
N GLY A 96 4.22 -4.99 -29.08
CA GLY A 96 5.28 -5.71 -28.35
C GLY A 96 5.12 -7.23 -28.34
N LYS A 97 4.03 -7.76 -28.90
CA LYS A 97 3.79 -9.20 -29.01
C LYS A 97 4.80 -9.83 -29.98
N ARG A 98 5.74 -10.61 -29.45
CA ARG A 98 6.66 -11.45 -30.23
C ARG A 98 6.02 -12.77 -30.62
#